data_AF-A0A1I2M7U9-F1
#
_entry.id   AF-A0A1I2M7U9-F1
#
_cell.length_a   1.000
_cell.length_b   1.000
_cell.length_c   1.000
_cell.angle_alpha   90.00
_cell.angle_beta   90.00
_cell.angle_gamma   90.00
#
_symmetry.space_group_name_H-M   'P 1'
#
loop_
_entity.id
_entity.type
_entity.pdbx_description
1 polymer ?
#
loop_
_entity_poly.entity_id
_entity_poly.type
_entity_poly.pdbx_seq_one_letter_code
_entity_poly.pdbx_strand_id
1 'polypeptide(L)' 'MEHHHISVQLTQLLKRGYSMSDAKNLLNVPQEITEQAGVELVASKHSELRALHSQYHQARYAMRLPG' A
#
# COMPACT_ATOMS: atom_id res chain seq x y z
N MET A 1 -17.16 -2.70 -11.45
CA MET A 1 -16.50 -1.40 -11.69
C MET A 1 -16.45 -0.55 -10.41
N GLU A 2 -17.54 -0.44 -9.63
CA GLU A 2 -17.54 0.37 -8.38
C GLU A 2 -16.59 -0.12 -7.28
N HIS A 3 -16.47 -1.43 -7.06
CA HIS A 3 -15.61 -1.99 -6.00
C HIS A 3 -14.13 -1.59 -6.13
N HIS A 4 -13.63 -1.52 -7.37
CA HIS A 4 -12.25 -1.11 -7.66
C HIS A 4 -12.03 0.39 -7.37
N HIS A 5 -13.06 1.20 -7.56
CA HIS A 5 -12.99 2.63 -7.30
C HIS A 5 -12.99 2.89 -5.78
N ILE A 6 -13.79 2.12 -5.04
CA ILE A 6 -13.87 2.18 -3.57
C ILE A 6 -12.55 1.71 -2.93
N SER A 7 -11.94 0.62 -3.43
CA SER A 7 -10.65 0.17 -2.88
C SER A 7 -9.54 1.20 -3.08
N VAL A 8 -9.51 1.86 -4.24
CA VAL A 8 -8.56 2.95 -4.53
C VAL A 8 -8.81 4.15 -3.59
N GLN A 9 -10.05 4.56 -3.40
CA GLN A 9 -10.39 5.65 -2.49
C GLN A 9 -10.04 5.32 -1.03
N LEU A 10 -10.33 4.11 -0.58
CA LEU A 10 -9.98 3.67 0.77
C LEU A 10 -8.47 3.64 0.97
N THR A 11 -7.73 3.10 -0.01
CA THR A 11 -6.26 3.10 -0.01
C THR A 11 -5.69 4.52 0.07
N GLN A 12 -6.29 5.48 -0.63
CA GLN A 12 -5.89 6.89 -0.56
C GLN A 12 -6.16 7.52 0.81
N LEU A 13 -7.29 7.20 1.45
CA LEU A 13 -7.59 7.65 2.81
C LEU A 13 -6.60 7.07 3.82
N LEU A 14 -6.31 5.78 3.73
CA LEU A 14 -5.32 5.13 4.58
C LEU A 14 -3.92 5.71 4.38
N LYS A 15 -3.52 6.02 3.14
CA LYS A 15 -2.25 6.71 2.85
C LYS A 15 -2.18 8.12 3.44
N ARG A 16 -3.32 8.80 3.59
CA ARG A 16 -3.41 10.13 4.23
C ARG A 16 -3.40 10.06 5.77
N GLY A 17 -3.39 8.87 6.36
CA GLY A 17 -3.33 8.68 7.81
C GLY A 17 -4.70 8.57 8.48
N TYR A 18 -5.79 8.45 7.72
CA TYR A 18 -7.09 8.11 8.30
C TYR A 18 -7.07 6.71 8.89
N SER A 19 -7.73 6.53 10.04
CA SER A 19 -7.91 5.21 10.60
C SER A 19 -8.85 4.38 9.72
N MET A 20 -8.75 3.05 9.83
CA MET A 20 -9.62 2.14 9.08
C MET A 20 -11.10 2.41 9.37
N SER A 21 -11.43 2.73 10.62
CA SER A 21 -12.77 3.09 11.07
C SER A 21 -13.28 4.38 10.43
N ASP A 22 -12.42 5.40 10.33
CA ASP A 22 -12.78 6.69 9.72
C ASP A 22 -12.96 6.57 8.21
N ALA A 23 -12.07 5.82 7.54
CA ALA A 23 -12.18 5.57 6.12
C ALA A 23 -13.46 4.80 5.77
N LYS A 24 -13.85 3.83 6.62
CA LYS A 24 -15.09 3.08 6.49
C LYS A 24 -16.32 3.97 6.67
N ASN A 25 -16.32 4.84 7.68
CA ASN A 25 -17.41 5.79 7.92
C ASN A 25 -17.56 6.82 6.80
N LEU A 26 -16.44 7.30 6.23
CA LEU A 26 -16.44 8.28 5.14
C LEU A 26 -16.95 7.72 3.82
N LEU A 27 -16.58 6.48 3.49
CA LEU A 27 -16.93 5.85 2.23
C LEU A 27 -18.17 4.94 2.32
N ASN A 28 -18.74 4.80 3.53
CA ASN A 28 -19.92 3.99 3.83
C ASN A 28 -19.83 2.56 3.27
N VAL A 29 -18.66 1.95 3.44
CA VAL A 29 -18.25 0.73 2.71
C VAL A 29 -18.49 -0.53 3.55
N PRO A 30 -18.85 -1.66 2.91
CA PRO A 30 -18.79 -2.98 3.53
C PRO A 30 -17.42 -3.29 4.16
N GLN A 31 -17.47 -4.05 5.26
CA GLN A 31 -16.28 -4.42 6.03
C GLN A 31 -15.30 -5.26 5.21
N GLU A 32 -15.80 -6.14 4.34
CA GLU A 32 -14.96 -7.03 3.55
C GLU A 32 -14.03 -6.24 2.61
N ILE A 33 -14.56 -5.20 1.97
CA ILE A 33 -13.78 -4.34 1.06
C ILE A 33 -12.72 -3.55 1.84
N THR A 34 -13.07 -3.14 3.06
CA THR A 34 -12.19 -2.38 3.93
C THR A 34 -10.99 -3.23 4.36
N GLU A 35 -11.26 -4.43 4.88
CA GLU A 35 -10.23 -5.39 5.28
C GLU A 35 -9.32 -5.79 4.11
N GLN A 36 -9.91 -6.07 2.95
CA GLN A 36 -9.18 -6.47 1.75
C GLN A 36 -8.20 -5.37 1.29
N ALA A 37 -8.65 -4.12 1.26
CA ALA A 37 -7.78 -2.99 0.93
C ALA A 37 -6.70 -2.72 1.99
N GLY A 38 -6.96 -3.02 3.26
CA GLY A 38 -5.94 -2.97 4.32
C GLY A 38 -4.84 -4.00 4.10
N VAL A 39 -5.22 -5.23 3.77
CA VAL A 39 -4.28 -6.32 3.45
C VAL A 39 -3.45 -5.97 2.20
N GLU A 40 -4.11 -5.47 1.14
CA GLU A 40 -3.44 -5.04 -0.08
C GLU A 40 -2.44 -3.91 0.17
N LEU A 41 -2.79 -2.92 1.00
CA LEU A 41 -1.89 -1.82 1.33
C LEU A 41 -0.64 -2.30 2.07
N VAL A 42 -0.78 -3.22 3.03
CA VAL A 42 0.36 -3.82 3.74
C VAL A 42 1.23 -4.64 2.79
N ALA A 43 0.62 -5.44 1.93
CA ALA A 43 1.33 -6.22 0.92
C ALA A 43 2.12 -5.32 -0.06
N SER A 44 1.51 -4.20 -0.49
CA SER A 44 2.13 -3.19 -1.35
C SER A 44 3.32 -2.51 -0.70
N LYS A 45 3.23 -2.15 0.60
CA LYS A 45 4.37 -1.56 1.32
C LYS A 45 5.54 -2.54 1.42
N HIS A 46 5.26 -3.81 1.69
CA HIS A 46 6.30 -4.84 1.73
C HIS A 46 6.95 -5.08 0.36
N SER A 47 6.18 -5.06 -0.73
CA SER A 47 6.75 -5.20 -2.07
C SER A 47 7.60 -3.99 -2.46
N GLU A 48 7.15 -2.77 -2.15
CA GLU A 48 7.92 -1.53 -2.35
C GLU A 48 9.25 -1.55 -1.60
N LEU A 49 9.25 -1.94 -0.31
CA LEU A 49 10.48 -2.06 0.47
C LEU A 49 11.46 -3.09 -0.11
N ARG A 50 10.95 -4.26 -0.54
CA ARG A 50 11.78 -5.28 -1.20
C ARG A 50 12.34 -4.77 -2.53
N ALA A 51 11.54 -4.07 -3.32
CA ALA A 51 11.98 -3.48 -4.58
C ALA A 51 13.08 -2.43 -4.34
N LEU A 52 12.90 -1.56 -3.34
CA LEU A 52 13.89 -0.56 -2.95
C LEU A 52 15.22 -1.20 -2.52
N HIS A 53 15.18 -2.23 -1.68
CA HIS A 53 16.40 -2.98 -1.30
C HIS A 53 17.07 -3.62 -2.51
N SER A 54 16.29 -4.26 -3.39
CA SER A 54 16.84 -4.87 -4.61
C SER A 54 17.51 -3.83 -5.51
N GLN A 55 16.86 -2.68 -5.73
CA GLN A 55 17.42 -1.57 -6.51
C GLN A 55 18.70 -1.01 -5.87
N TYR A 56 18.72 -0.86 -4.54
CA TYR A 56 19.91 -0.44 -3.81
C TYR A 56 21.09 -1.40 -4.04
N HIS A 57 20.86 -2.71 -3.93
CA HIS A 57 21.89 -3.72 -4.19
C HIS A 57 22.36 -3.72 -5.64
N GLN A 58 21.44 -3.59 -6.61
CA GLN A 58 21.77 -3.49 -8.03
C GLN A 58 22.61 -2.25 -8.33
N ALA A 59 22.22 -1.09 -7.80
CA ALA A 59 22.97 0.15 -7.94
C ALA A 59 24.37 0.04 -7.30
N ARG A 60 24.46 -0.51 -6.09
CA ARG A 60 25.75 -0.79 -5.42
C ARG A 60 26.66 -1.67 -6.25
N TYR A 61 26.13 -2.77 -6.79
CA TYR A 61 26.87 -3.71 -7.63
C TYR A 61 27.39 -3.01 -8.89
N ALA A 62 26.53 -2.27 -9.59
CA ALA A 62 26.91 -1.50 -10.78
C ALA A 62 27.99 -0.44 -10.47
N MET A 63 27.93 0.18 -9.30
CA MET A 63 28.90 1.19 -8.85
C MET A 63 30.17 0.60 -8.20
N ARG A 64 30.29 -0.73 -8.08
CA ARG A 64 31.40 -1.42 -7.39
C ARG A 64 31.67 -0.90 -5.97
N LEU A 65 30.62 -0.50 -5.25
CA LEU A 65 30.75 -0.03 -3.88
C LEU A 65 30.92 -1.22 -2.90
N PRO A 66 31.82 -1.13 -1.90
CA PRO A 66 32.16 -2.23 -1.01
C PRO A 66 31.02 -2.62 -0.04
N GLY A 67 31.10 -3.89 0.41
CA GLY A 67 30.28 -4.62 1.38
C GLY A 67 29.78 -3.81 2.55
#